data_AF-A0A182MF15-F1
#
_entry.id   AF-A0A182MF15-F1
#
_cell.length_a   1.000
_cell.length_b   1.000
_cell.length_c   1.000
_cell.angle_alpha   90.00
_cell.angle_beta   90.00
_cell.angle_gamma   90.00
#
_symmetry.space_group_name_H-M   'P 1'
#
loop_
_entity.id
_entity.type
_entity.pdbx_description
1 polymer ?
#
loop_
_entity_poly.entity_id
_entity_poly.type
_entity_poly.pdbx_seq_one_letter_code
_entity_poly.pdbx_strand_id
1 'polypeptide(L)'
;LVYPGEGPNNVVNKDRRGELFYYMHQQLIARYNCDRFCNRLARVRPLTSLREALPEGYFPKIVRSFTNRAFPARPQNTILRDLNRIEEDVVLTINDIERWGSRIAESIDGGYVVAPGGNRIPLDEQTGIDVLGNIMEPSALSVNSLYYGNYHGHMHNLIAYSHDPENRFLEGYGVVGEFQTAMRDPAFYRLHAQVDNMFHRYKRTLQPYNSNQLGYAGVQIQSFGVQLNRANAPANVLLTYWQRSQINLSTGLDFGPEGNVFASFTHLQHAPFTYRFTVNNTSGAARRGTCRIFIAPKVDERNTPLTMDEQRLLMVELDKFRVNCMYSYRPDC
;
A
#
# COMPACT_ATOMS: atom_id res chain seq x y z
N LEU A 1 -2.67 3.49 14.19
CA LEU A 1 -3.67 2.99 15.17
C LEU A 1 -3.40 1.53 15.56
N VAL A 2 -3.57 0.55 14.67
CA VAL A 2 -3.30 -0.87 15.00
C VAL A 2 -1.80 -1.20 14.96
N TYR A 3 -1.08 -0.67 13.97
CA TYR A 3 0.36 -0.86 13.79
C TYR A 3 1.08 0.50 13.82
N PRO A 4 1.17 1.17 14.98
CA PRO A 4 1.88 2.45 15.07
C PRO A 4 3.39 2.25 14.86
N GLY A 5 4.06 3.27 14.31
CA GLY A 5 5.53 3.28 14.17
C GLY A 5 6.25 3.51 15.50
N GLU A 6 5.61 4.24 16.43
CA GLU A 6 6.17 4.58 17.75
C GLU A 6 5.18 4.28 18.88
N GLY A 7 5.69 4.26 20.12
CA GLY A 7 4.92 3.99 21.33
C GLY A 7 5.50 2.84 22.16
N PRO A 8 4.77 2.37 23.19
CA PRO A 8 5.22 1.27 24.03
C PRO A 8 5.52 0.01 23.21
N ASN A 9 6.56 -0.74 23.59
CA ASN A 9 7.05 -1.89 22.82
C ASN A 9 5.96 -2.95 22.57
N ASN A 10 5.11 -3.25 23.56
CA ASN A 10 3.99 -4.19 23.39
C ASN A 10 2.90 -3.69 22.42
N VAL A 11 2.85 -2.39 22.14
CA VAL A 11 1.94 -1.78 21.17
C VAL A 11 2.57 -1.78 19.77
N VAL A 12 3.86 -1.53 19.65
CA VAL A 12 4.55 -1.48 18.35
C VAL A 12 4.93 -2.87 17.85
N ASN A 13 5.51 -3.71 18.71
CA ASN A 13 6.04 -5.03 18.36
C ASN A 13 4.93 -6.05 18.11
N LYS A 14 4.44 -6.04 16.86
CA LYS A 14 3.44 -6.95 16.33
C LYS A 14 4.07 -7.82 15.26
N ASP A 15 3.60 -9.07 15.19
CA ASP A 15 4.08 -10.06 14.24
C ASP A 15 4.10 -9.52 12.81
N ARG A 16 5.28 -9.56 12.19
CA ARG A 16 5.56 -9.17 10.80
C ARG A 16 4.99 -7.79 10.41
N ARG A 17 5.04 -6.82 11.32
CA ARG A 17 4.48 -5.48 11.10
C ARG A 17 5.11 -4.73 9.91
N GLY A 18 6.41 -4.89 9.69
CA GLY A 18 7.17 -4.22 8.63
C GLY A 18 6.85 -4.84 7.28
N GLU A 19 6.69 -6.16 7.24
CA GLU A 19 6.21 -6.83 6.04
C GLU A 19 4.77 -6.41 5.72
N LEU A 20 3.91 -6.28 6.73
CA LEU A 20 2.54 -5.82 6.53
C LEU A 20 2.50 -4.36 6.08
N PHE A 21 3.39 -3.50 6.58
CA PHE A 21 3.57 -2.14 6.07
C PHE A 21 3.87 -2.15 4.57
N TYR A 22 4.83 -2.96 4.13
CA TYR A 22 5.11 -3.15 2.71
C TYR A 22 3.87 -3.65 1.97
N TYR A 23 3.29 -4.78 2.40
CA TYR A 23 2.26 -5.48 1.65
C TYR A 23 0.98 -4.66 1.49
N MET A 24 0.56 -3.96 2.55
CA MET A 24 -0.62 -3.11 2.51
C MET A 24 -0.46 -1.96 1.51
N HIS A 25 0.69 -1.26 1.54
CA HIS A 25 0.94 -0.17 0.60
C HIS A 25 1.18 -0.66 -0.83
N GLN A 26 1.82 -1.82 -1.02
CA GLN A 26 1.96 -2.45 -2.33
C GLN A 26 0.59 -2.77 -2.93
N GLN A 27 -0.33 -3.35 -2.15
CA GLN A 27 -1.70 -3.64 -2.58
C GLN A 27 -2.47 -2.36 -2.92
N LEU A 28 -2.28 -1.29 -2.16
CA LEU A 28 -2.86 0.03 -2.44
C LEU A 28 -2.36 0.57 -3.80
N ILE A 29 -1.05 0.52 -4.06
CA ILE A 29 -0.45 0.97 -5.32
C ILE A 29 -0.90 0.08 -6.50
N ALA A 30 -1.02 -1.22 -6.30
CA ALA A 30 -1.55 -2.14 -7.31
C ALA A 30 -3.00 -1.78 -7.68
N ARG A 31 -3.89 -1.62 -6.68
CA ARG A 31 -5.29 -1.21 -6.89
C ARG A 31 -5.39 0.14 -7.59
N TYR A 32 -4.64 1.13 -7.12
CA TYR A 32 -4.62 2.46 -7.74
C TYR A 32 -4.18 2.41 -9.20
N ASN A 33 -3.15 1.63 -9.54
CA ASN A 33 -2.71 1.50 -10.94
C ASN A 33 -3.70 0.73 -11.81
N CYS A 34 -4.39 -0.29 -11.28
CA CYS A 34 -5.47 -0.96 -11.99
C CYS A 34 -6.57 0.04 -12.40
N ASP A 35 -7.02 0.86 -11.45
CA ASP A 35 -8.04 1.87 -11.73
C ASP A 35 -7.53 2.98 -12.66
N ARG A 36 -6.25 3.35 -12.60
CA ARG A 36 -5.64 4.28 -13.56
C ARG A 36 -5.76 3.75 -14.99
N PHE A 37 -5.45 2.48 -15.22
CA PHE A 37 -5.61 1.88 -16.55
C PHE A 37 -7.07 1.87 -17.01
N CYS A 38 -8.02 1.53 -16.12
CA CYS A 38 -9.45 1.63 -16.41
C CYS A 38 -9.89 3.07 -16.79
N ASN A 39 -9.17 4.09 -16.33
CA ASN A 39 -9.44 5.50 -16.61
C ASN A 39 -8.47 6.11 -17.65
N ARG A 40 -7.77 5.29 -18.44
CA ARG A 40 -6.83 5.72 -19.49
C ARG A 40 -5.67 6.59 -18.97
N LEU A 41 -5.25 6.34 -17.74
CA LEU A 41 -4.10 6.98 -17.12
C LEU A 41 -2.96 5.98 -17.05
N ALA A 42 -1.77 6.40 -17.48
CA ALA A 42 -0.56 5.60 -17.34
C ALA A 42 -0.26 5.30 -15.86
N ARG A 43 0.51 4.23 -15.63
CA ARG A 43 0.99 3.85 -14.29
C ARG A 43 1.57 5.06 -13.55
N VAL A 44 1.31 5.13 -12.25
CA VAL A 44 1.86 6.21 -11.41
C VAL A 44 3.38 6.27 -11.56
N ARG A 45 3.90 7.47 -11.78
CA ARG A 45 5.35 7.70 -11.84
C ARG A 45 5.91 7.76 -10.43
N PRO A 46 6.92 6.96 -10.07
CA PRO A 46 7.55 7.06 -8.76
C PRO A 46 8.16 8.46 -8.53
N LEU A 47 8.27 8.86 -7.26
CA LEU A 47 8.99 10.07 -6.86
C LEU A 47 10.49 9.77 -6.76
N THR A 48 11.16 9.61 -7.90
CA THR A 48 12.58 9.22 -7.98
C THR A 48 13.54 10.38 -7.68
N SER A 49 13.11 11.62 -7.87
CA SER A 49 13.90 12.83 -7.59
C SER A 49 13.10 13.75 -6.67
N LEU A 50 13.75 14.22 -5.61
CA LEU A 50 13.21 15.23 -4.69
C LEU A 50 13.54 16.66 -5.13
N ARG A 51 14.36 16.81 -6.18
CA ARG A 51 14.85 18.11 -6.67
C ARG A 51 14.10 18.60 -7.91
N GLU A 52 13.31 17.73 -8.52
CA GLU A 52 12.41 18.08 -9.61
C GLU A 52 11.08 18.61 -9.07
N ALA A 53 10.45 19.49 -9.84
CA ALA A 53 9.12 19.99 -9.52
C ALA A 53 8.10 18.84 -9.53
N LEU A 54 7.24 18.79 -8.51
CA LEU A 54 6.08 17.90 -8.47
C LEU A 54 4.99 18.42 -9.43
N PRO A 55 4.74 17.77 -10.58
CA PRO A 55 3.85 18.30 -11.59
C PRO A 55 2.38 18.30 -11.16
N GLU A 56 1.94 17.27 -10.42
CA GLU A 56 0.57 17.19 -9.93
C GLU A 56 0.33 18.25 -8.86
N GLY A 57 -0.72 19.07 -8.95
CA GLY A 57 -1.18 19.92 -7.84
C GLY A 57 -2.38 19.28 -7.12
N TYR A 58 -2.64 19.67 -5.88
CA TYR A 58 -3.82 19.21 -5.14
C TYR A 58 -4.39 20.29 -4.22
N PHE A 59 -5.72 20.46 -4.27
CA PHE A 59 -6.47 21.46 -3.51
C PHE A 59 -7.52 20.75 -2.65
N PRO A 60 -7.20 20.43 -1.37
CA PRO A 60 -7.99 19.51 -0.54
C PRO A 60 -9.43 19.92 -0.30
N LYS A 61 -9.70 21.22 -0.17
CA LYS A 61 -11.01 21.77 0.24
C LYS A 61 -11.50 21.19 1.59
N ILE A 62 -10.58 20.82 2.46
CA ILE A 62 -10.86 20.31 3.82
C ILE A 62 -10.41 21.38 4.82
N VAL A 63 -11.24 21.63 5.83
CA VAL A 63 -10.95 22.55 6.94
C VAL A 63 -10.94 21.77 8.24
N ARG A 64 -9.97 22.06 9.10
CA ARG A 64 -9.93 21.56 10.48
C ARG A 64 -10.90 22.39 11.31
N SER A 65 -11.99 21.79 11.77
CA SER A 65 -12.99 22.49 12.60
C SER A 65 -12.39 23.08 13.87
N PHE A 66 -11.44 22.37 14.50
CA PHE A 66 -10.82 22.79 15.76
C PHE A 66 -10.05 24.11 15.67
N THR A 67 -9.31 24.34 14.57
CA THR A 67 -8.48 25.54 14.40
C THR A 67 -9.02 26.51 13.35
N ASN A 68 -10.09 26.12 12.63
CA ASN A 68 -10.60 26.77 11.44
C ASN A 68 -9.53 27.02 10.35
N ARG A 69 -8.46 26.22 10.34
CA ARG A 69 -7.41 26.24 9.31
C ARG A 69 -7.71 25.20 8.24
N ALA A 70 -7.63 25.61 6.98
CA ALA A 70 -7.68 24.67 5.87
C ALA A 70 -6.42 23.79 5.86
N PHE A 71 -6.53 22.57 5.34
CA PHE A 71 -5.33 21.89 4.86
C PHE A 71 -4.78 22.67 3.67
N PRO A 72 -3.52 23.14 3.73
CA PRO A 72 -2.96 23.95 2.66
C PRO A 72 -2.95 23.19 1.33
N ALA A 73 -3.23 23.92 0.25
CA ALA A 73 -3.14 23.39 -1.10
C ALA A 73 -1.67 23.33 -1.55
N ARG A 74 -1.39 22.42 -2.47
CA ARG A 74 -0.09 22.31 -3.14
C ARG A 74 -0.27 22.64 -4.63
N PRO A 75 0.17 23.81 -5.10
CA PRO A 75 0.07 24.17 -6.52
C PRO A 75 0.82 23.19 -7.43
N GLN A 76 0.49 23.19 -8.71
CA GLN A 76 1.23 22.42 -9.70
C GLN A 76 2.70 22.89 -9.76
N ASN A 77 3.60 21.98 -10.12
CA ASN A 77 5.03 22.24 -10.25
C ASN A 77 5.69 22.78 -8.96
N THR A 78 5.18 22.39 -7.79
CA THR A 78 5.80 22.74 -6.51
C THR A 78 7.17 22.07 -6.40
N ILE A 79 8.20 22.85 -6.10
CA ILE A 79 9.56 22.36 -5.85
C ILE A 79 9.69 22.06 -4.37
N LEU A 80 10.09 20.83 -4.02
CA LEU A 80 10.38 20.44 -2.64
C LEU A 80 11.65 21.14 -2.16
N ARG A 81 11.69 21.50 -0.88
CA ARG A 81 12.80 22.24 -0.26
C ARG A 81 13.13 21.62 1.09
N ASP A 82 14.32 21.92 1.58
CA ASP A 82 14.72 21.62 2.96
C ASP A 82 13.70 22.21 3.94
N LEU A 83 13.47 21.50 5.05
CA LEU A 83 12.54 21.93 6.08
C LEU A 83 13.32 22.45 7.28
N ASN A 84 12.95 23.62 7.75
CA ASN A 84 13.50 24.24 8.96
C ASN A 84 12.36 24.73 9.85
N ARG A 85 11.65 23.77 10.44
CA ARG A 85 10.45 23.98 11.25
C ARG A 85 10.72 23.55 12.69
N ILE A 86 11.46 24.39 13.43
CA ILE A 86 12.02 24.08 14.75
C ILE A 86 10.91 23.82 15.78
N GLU A 87 9.86 24.65 15.79
CA GLU A 87 8.77 24.54 16.76
C GLU A 87 7.96 23.26 16.59
N GLU A 88 7.93 22.69 15.39
CA GLU A 88 7.25 21.42 15.09
C GLU A 88 8.18 20.20 15.08
N ASP A 89 9.46 20.36 15.44
CA ASP A 89 10.50 19.32 15.39
C ASP A 89 10.63 18.65 13.99
N VAL A 90 10.48 19.46 12.93
CA VAL A 90 10.66 19.02 11.54
C VAL A 90 11.80 19.80 10.89
N VAL A 91 13.03 19.36 11.18
CA VAL A 91 14.26 19.93 10.63
C VAL A 91 15.00 18.85 9.84
N LEU A 92 15.06 18.99 8.52
CA LEU A 92 15.73 18.04 7.64
C LEU A 92 16.10 18.66 6.30
N THR A 93 17.14 18.12 5.66
CA THR A 93 17.50 18.49 4.29
C THR A 93 17.10 17.39 3.30
N ILE A 94 16.91 17.76 2.04
CA ILE A 94 16.73 16.81 0.94
C ILE A 94 17.92 15.83 0.88
N ASN A 95 19.13 16.31 1.17
CA ASN A 95 20.34 15.48 1.23
C ASN A 95 20.23 14.36 2.27
N ASP A 96 19.55 14.58 3.39
CA ASP A 96 19.38 13.55 4.42
C ASP A 96 18.54 12.39 3.91
N ILE A 97 17.41 12.70 3.25
CA ILE A 97 16.53 11.69 2.65
C ILE A 97 17.22 10.95 1.49
N GLU A 98 17.95 11.68 0.63
CA GLU A 98 18.75 11.05 -0.44
C GLU A 98 19.80 10.09 0.13
N ARG A 99 20.49 10.49 1.21
CA ARG A 99 21.49 9.65 1.88
C ARG A 99 20.88 8.40 2.52
N TRP A 100 19.74 8.55 3.21
CA TRP A 100 19.02 7.39 3.77
C TRP A 100 18.55 6.44 2.68
N GLY A 101 18.00 6.98 1.58
CA GLY A 101 17.61 6.20 0.41
C GLY A 101 18.78 5.40 -0.18
N SER A 102 19.95 6.03 -0.34
CA SER A 102 21.16 5.36 -0.82
C SER A 102 21.63 4.25 0.13
N ARG A 103 21.68 4.51 1.44
CA ARG A 103 22.08 3.49 2.45
C ARG A 103 21.15 2.28 2.45
N ILE A 104 19.84 2.51 2.33
CA ILE A 104 18.84 1.44 2.23
C ILE A 104 19.07 0.64 0.95
N ALA A 105 19.25 1.31 -0.20
CA ALA A 105 19.52 0.65 -1.47
C ALA A 105 20.82 -0.18 -1.44
N GLU A 106 21.90 0.36 -0.88
CA GLU A 106 23.18 -0.34 -0.70
C GLU A 106 23.04 -1.58 0.19
N SER A 107 22.26 -1.48 1.28
CA SER A 107 22.00 -2.62 2.18
C SER A 107 21.20 -3.72 1.48
N ILE A 108 20.22 -3.34 0.66
CA ILE A 108 19.45 -4.27 -0.16
C ILE A 108 20.37 -5.00 -1.15
N ASP A 109 21.20 -4.26 -1.90
CA ASP A 109 22.11 -4.85 -2.88
C ASP A 109 23.19 -5.73 -2.24
N GLY A 110 23.66 -5.33 -1.05
CA GLY A 110 24.62 -6.10 -0.26
C GLY A 110 24.03 -7.36 0.39
N GLY A 111 22.70 -7.47 0.47
CA GLY A 111 22.00 -8.58 1.10
C GLY A 111 22.03 -8.57 2.64
N TYR A 112 22.30 -7.43 3.26
CA TYR A 112 22.33 -7.27 4.72
C TYR A 112 22.05 -5.83 5.16
N VAL A 113 21.55 -5.65 6.38
CA VAL A 113 21.46 -4.34 7.05
C VAL A 113 22.53 -4.20 8.13
N VAL A 114 22.85 -2.97 8.51
CA VAL A 114 23.92 -2.64 9.45
C VAL A 114 23.31 -2.20 10.78
N ALA A 115 23.52 -3.02 11.81
CA ALA A 115 23.14 -2.72 13.19
C ALA A 115 24.12 -1.71 13.85
N PRO A 116 23.75 -1.11 15.00
CA PRO A 116 24.66 -0.30 15.78
C PRO A 116 25.95 -1.08 16.08
N GLY A 117 27.10 -0.44 15.89
CA GLY A 117 28.42 -1.09 16.02
C GLY A 117 28.94 -1.80 14.76
N GLY A 118 28.20 -1.79 13.64
CA GLY A 118 28.69 -2.27 12.35
C GLY A 118 28.38 -3.74 12.02
N ASN A 119 27.70 -4.45 12.93
CA ASN A 119 27.28 -5.83 12.70
C ASN A 119 26.31 -5.91 11.52
N ARG A 120 26.50 -6.92 10.66
CA ARG A 120 25.67 -7.15 9.48
C ARG A 120 24.58 -8.18 9.80
N ILE A 121 23.32 -7.80 9.63
CA ILE A 121 22.16 -8.69 9.75
C ILE A 121 21.70 -9.07 8.34
N PRO A 122 21.74 -10.35 7.94
CA PRO A 122 21.33 -10.79 6.62
C PRO A 122 19.88 -10.44 6.29
N LEU A 123 19.62 -10.11 5.02
CA LEU A 123 18.28 -9.95 4.49
C LEU A 123 17.83 -11.26 3.83
N ASP A 124 17.42 -12.22 4.64
CA ASP A 124 16.96 -13.55 4.18
C ASP A 124 15.51 -13.53 3.64
N GLU A 125 15.06 -14.63 3.03
CA GLU A 125 13.73 -14.79 2.44
C GLU A 125 12.58 -14.67 3.46
N GLN A 126 12.80 -15.06 4.72
CA GLN A 126 11.76 -15.21 5.74
C GLN A 126 11.51 -13.91 6.50
N THR A 127 12.57 -13.20 6.89
CA THR A 127 12.52 -12.05 7.81
C THR A 127 13.00 -10.75 7.15
N GLY A 128 13.74 -10.83 6.03
CA GLY A 128 14.38 -9.66 5.42
C GLY A 128 13.40 -8.55 5.03
N ILE A 129 12.22 -8.91 4.51
CA ILE A 129 11.19 -7.91 4.17
C ILE A 129 10.62 -7.20 5.40
N ASP A 130 10.52 -7.90 6.54
CA ASP A 130 9.99 -7.33 7.77
C ASP A 130 10.99 -6.35 8.40
N VAL A 131 12.27 -6.74 8.42
CA VAL A 131 13.37 -5.87 8.82
C VAL A 131 13.43 -4.61 7.96
N LEU A 132 13.34 -4.76 6.63
CA LEU A 132 13.29 -3.62 5.71
C LEU A 132 12.06 -2.74 5.93
N GLY A 133 10.90 -3.32 6.22
CA GLY A 133 9.70 -2.55 6.52
C GLY A 133 9.86 -1.65 7.73
N ASN A 134 10.45 -2.19 8.82
CA ASN A 134 10.73 -1.43 10.04
C ASN A 134 11.78 -0.33 9.84
N ILE A 135 12.71 -0.50 8.89
CA ILE A 135 13.70 0.50 8.48
C ILE A 135 13.10 1.59 7.59
N MET A 136 12.24 1.19 6.64
CA MET A 136 11.69 2.09 5.63
C MET A 136 10.69 3.09 6.21
N GLU A 137 9.76 2.61 7.06
CA GLU A 137 8.62 3.39 7.56
C GLU A 137 9.00 4.66 8.34
N PRO A 138 10.08 4.71 9.14
CA PRO A 138 10.64 3.72 10.05
C PRO A 138 9.76 3.52 11.29
N SER A 139 10.09 2.52 12.10
CA SER A 139 9.46 2.29 13.42
C SER A 139 10.49 2.26 14.54
N ALA A 140 10.03 2.26 15.79
CA ALA A 140 10.85 2.02 16.98
C ALA A 140 11.59 0.66 16.93
N LEU A 141 11.22 -0.24 16.00
CA LEU A 141 11.88 -1.52 15.75
C LEU A 141 12.91 -1.46 14.60
N SER A 142 13.17 -0.28 14.02
CA SER A 142 14.24 -0.10 13.05
C SER A 142 15.56 -0.55 13.66
N VAL A 143 16.27 -1.43 12.95
CA VAL A 143 17.53 -2.02 13.43
C VAL A 143 18.56 -0.94 13.75
N ASN A 144 18.58 0.16 13.02
CA ASN A 144 19.53 1.26 13.20
C ASN A 144 18.97 2.59 12.67
N SER A 145 18.10 3.22 13.46
CA SER A 145 17.43 4.48 13.08
C SER A 145 18.39 5.65 12.85
N LEU A 146 19.54 5.69 13.54
CA LEU A 146 20.55 6.73 13.30
C LEU A 146 21.23 6.59 11.93
N TYR A 147 21.42 5.35 11.47
CA TYR A 147 22.06 5.09 10.18
C TYR A 147 21.06 5.16 9.02
N TYR A 148 19.90 4.53 9.16
CA TYR A 148 18.89 4.46 8.10
C TYR A 148 17.89 5.62 8.10
N GLY A 149 17.82 6.38 9.19
CA GLY A 149 16.98 7.56 9.31
C GLY A 149 15.49 7.27 9.23
N ASN A 150 14.75 8.28 8.80
CA ASN A 150 13.30 8.24 8.60
C ASN A 150 12.95 8.58 7.15
N TYR A 151 13.13 7.60 6.26
CA TYR A 151 12.99 7.80 4.83
C TYR A 151 11.52 8.05 4.41
N HIS A 152 10.61 7.11 4.67
CA HIS A 152 9.20 7.23 4.29
C HIS A 152 8.51 8.42 4.98
N GLY A 153 8.65 8.55 6.30
CA GLY A 153 8.03 9.64 7.05
C GLY A 153 8.54 11.03 6.66
N HIS A 154 9.84 11.21 6.41
CA HIS A 154 10.32 12.53 5.95
C HIS A 154 10.00 12.84 4.49
N MET A 155 9.78 11.84 3.63
CA MET A 155 9.18 12.09 2.31
C MET A 155 7.75 12.64 2.45
N HIS A 156 6.96 12.14 3.41
CA HIS A 156 5.65 12.74 3.72
C HIS A 156 5.80 14.19 4.16
N ASN A 157 6.73 14.48 5.09
CA ASN A 157 6.97 15.84 5.59
C ASN A 157 7.39 16.81 4.48
N LEU A 158 8.29 16.42 3.58
CA LEU A 158 8.71 17.26 2.44
C LEU A 158 7.50 17.71 1.61
N ILE A 159 6.60 16.79 1.27
CA ILE A 159 5.43 17.12 0.46
C ILE A 159 4.43 17.95 1.29
N ALA A 160 4.21 17.58 2.55
CA ALA A 160 3.21 18.20 3.41
C ALA A 160 3.50 19.67 3.73
N TYR A 161 4.77 20.00 3.98
CA TYR A 161 5.23 21.35 4.29
C TYR A 161 5.77 22.11 3.08
N SER A 162 5.68 21.56 1.87
CA SER A 162 6.23 22.18 0.65
C SER A 162 5.73 23.61 0.36
N HIS A 163 4.59 24.00 0.92
CA HIS A 163 4.02 25.34 0.79
C HIS A 163 4.59 26.35 1.81
N ASP A 164 5.11 25.89 2.95
CA ASP A 164 5.73 26.71 4.01
C ASP A 164 6.87 25.94 4.72
N PRO A 165 8.02 25.73 4.05
CA PRO A 165 9.08 24.87 4.56
C PRO A 165 9.84 25.43 5.76
N GLU A 166 9.74 26.74 6.01
CA GLU A 166 10.47 27.45 7.06
C GLU A 166 9.54 28.01 8.16
N ASN A 167 8.26 27.63 8.15
CA ASN A 167 7.22 28.14 9.05
C ASN A 167 7.11 29.68 9.07
N ARG A 168 7.39 30.35 7.94
CA ARG A 168 7.34 31.83 7.88
C ARG A 168 5.92 32.36 7.79
N PHE A 169 4.99 31.50 7.35
CA PHE A 169 3.60 31.86 7.12
C PHE A 169 2.66 31.29 8.17
N LEU A 170 3.19 30.53 9.15
CA LEU A 170 2.43 29.88 10.22
C LEU A 170 1.35 28.93 9.67
N GLU A 171 1.63 28.33 8.51
CA GLU A 171 0.76 27.34 7.88
C GLU A 171 1.12 25.94 8.40
N GLY A 172 0.08 25.13 8.66
CA GLY A 172 0.24 23.75 9.10
C GLY A 172 0.51 22.79 7.94
N TYR A 173 0.66 21.49 8.22
CA TYR A 173 0.90 20.51 7.15
C TYR A 173 -0.30 20.31 6.20
N GLY A 174 -0.01 20.09 4.92
CA GLY A 174 -0.98 19.66 3.91
C GLY A 174 -1.48 18.22 4.13
N VAL A 175 -2.47 17.78 3.34
CA VAL A 175 -3.18 16.51 3.58
C VAL A 175 -2.29 15.25 3.63
N VAL A 176 -1.14 15.26 2.95
CA VAL A 176 -0.20 14.13 2.95
C VAL A 176 0.50 13.95 4.30
N GLY A 177 0.51 14.97 5.17
CA GLY A 177 1.04 14.89 6.52
C GLY A 177 0.12 14.19 7.53
N GLU A 178 -1.11 13.80 7.14
CA GLU A 178 -2.06 13.12 8.03
C GLU A 178 -2.54 11.79 7.46
N PHE A 179 -2.51 10.71 8.26
CA PHE A 179 -2.91 9.38 7.80
C PHE A 179 -4.35 9.34 7.25
N GLN A 180 -5.28 10.08 7.86
CA GLN A 180 -6.69 10.12 7.49
C GLN A 180 -6.95 10.85 6.17
N THR A 181 -6.03 11.71 5.73
CA THR A 181 -6.19 12.54 4.53
C THR A 181 -5.17 12.28 3.44
N ALA A 182 -4.06 11.59 3.72
CA ALA A 182 -2.92 11.51 2.82
C ALA A 182 -3.23 10.86 1.48
N MET A 183 -4.04 9.80 1.48
CA MET A 183 -4.46 9.09 0.26
C MET A 183 -5.29 9.95 -0.72
N ARG A 184 -5.67 11.17 -0.33
CA ARG A 184 -6.40 12.10 -1.20
C ARG A 184 -5.49 12.85 -2.18
N ASP A 185 -4.21 13.05 -1.86
CA ASP A 185 -3.25 13.76 -2.73
C ASP A 185 -2.62 12.77 -3.74
N PRO A 186 -2.64 13.05 -5.06
CA PRO A 186 -1.92 12.24 -6.05
C PRO A 186 -0.42 12.02 -5.74
N ALA A 187 0.23 12.95 -5.04
CA ALA A 187 1.64 12.83 -4.65
C ALA A 187 1.89 11.68 -3.66
N PHE A 188 0.89 11.30 -2.85
CA PHE A 188 0.95 10.13 -1.97
C PHE A 188 1.31 8.87 -2.76
N TYR A 189 0.66 8.67 -3.91
CA TYR A 189 0.87 7.48 -4.74
C TYR A 189 2.22 7.50 -5.44
N ARG A 190 2.78 8.68 -5.75
CA ARG A 190 4.13 8.81 -6.30
C ARG A 190 5.21 8.46 -5.27
N LEU A 191 5.06 8.97 -4.05
CA LEU A 191 5.90 8.64 -2.90
C LEU A 191 5.87 7.14 -2.64
N HIS A 192 4.68 6.56 -2.48
CA HIS A 192 4.56 5.14 -2.17
C HIS A 192 5.00 4.23 -3.32
N ALA A 193 4.88 4.66 -4.58
CA ALA A 193 5.49 3.92 -5.69
C ALA A 193 7.03 3.92 -5.64
N GLN A 194 7.67 4.98 -5.14
CA GLN A 194 9.11 4.99 -4.92
C GLN A 194 9.51 4.06 -3.77
N VAL A 195 8.76 4.08 -2.67
CA VAL A 195 8.98 3.17 -1.54
C VAL A 195 8.78 1.70 -1.96
N ASP A 196 7.72 1.40 -2.70
CA ASP A 196 7.43 0.06 -3.24
C ASP A 196 8.54 -0.41 -4.20
N ASN A 197 9.13 0.47 -4.99
CA ASN A 197 10.28 0.15 -5.84
C ASN A 197 11.51 -0.33 -5.03
N MET A 198 11.75 0.23 -3.84
CA MET A 198 12.82 -0.23 -2.96
C MET A 198 12.52 -1.64 -2.42
N PHE A 199 11.28 -1.90 -2.01
CA PHE A 199 10.89 -3.26 -1.61
C PHE A 199 10.97 -4.26 -2.77
N HIS A 200 10.59 -3.85 -3.99
CA HIS A 200 10.76 -4.67 -5.18
C HIS A 200 12.23 -4.90 -5.55
N ARG A 201 13.13 -3.94 -5.27
CA ARG A 201 14.58 -4.14 -5.40
C ARG A 201 15.03 -5.32 -4.55
N TYR A 202 14.63 -5.38 -3.29
CA TYR A 202 14.90 -6.52 -2.42
C TYR A 202 14.18 -7.80 -2.89
N LYS A 203 12.88 -7.76 -3.22
CA LYS A 203 12.17 -8.97 -3.68
C LYS A 203 12.77 -9.58 -4.95
N ARG A 204 13.51 -8.82 -5.76
CA ARG A 204 14.25 -9.32 -6.94
C ARG A 204 15.57 -10.01 -6.60
N THR A 205 16.10 -9.85 -5.39
CA THR A 205 17.31 -10.59 -4.96
C THR A 205 16.98 -12.01 -4.50
N LEU A 206 15.71 -12.29 -4.18
CA LEU A 206 15.24 -13.60 -3.77
C LEU A 206 15.18 -14.57 -4.94
N GLN A 207 15.39 -15.85 -4.64
CA GLN A 207 15.26 -16.90 -5.65
C GLN A 207 13.79 -17.05 -6.09
N PRO A 208 13.53 -17.26 -7.39
CA PRO A 208 12.20 -17.61 -7.86
C PRO A 208 11.66 -18.85 -7.14
N TYR A 209 10.37 -18.86 -6.84
CA TYR A 209 9.75 -20.04 -6.24
C TYR A 209 9.91 -21.26 -7.15
N ASN A 210 10.40 -22.36 -6.58
CA ASN A 210 10.53 -23.62 -7.30
C ASN A 210 9.20 -24.40 -7.32
N SER A 211 9.16 -25.47 -8.11
CA SER A 211 7.95 -26.30 -8.28
C SER A 211 7.43 -26.92 -6.98
N ASN A 212 8.28 -27.15 -5.97
CA ASN A 212 7.85 -27.68 -4.68
C ASN A 212 7.19 -26.60 -3.81
N GLN A 213 7.60 -25.34 -3.95
CA GLN A 213 7.00 -24.20 -3.25
C GLN A 213 5.65 -23.80 -3.87
N LEU A 214 5.50 -23.95 -5.19
CA LEU A 214 4.25 -23.60 -5.91
C LEU A 214 3.28 -24.78 -6.05
N GLY A 215 3.80 -26.00 -6.15
CA GLY A 215 3.01 -27.19 -6.38
C GLY A 215 2.28 -27.65 -5.12
N TYR A 216 1.11 -28.25 -5.31
CA TYR A 216 0.42 -28.98 -4.25
C TYR A 216 0.06 -30.38 -4.73
N ALA A 217 1.00 -31.32 -4.55
CA ALA A 217 0.92 -32.66 -5.14
C ALA A 217 -0.42 -33.36 -4.86
N GLY A 218 -1.04 -33.89 -5.91
CA GLY A 218 -2.35 -34.55 -5.85
C GLY A 218 -3.56 -33.61 -5.76
N VAL A 219 -3.37 -32.29 -5.73
CA VAL A 219 -4.46 -31.30 -5.72
C VAL A 219 -4.40 -30.49 -7.01
N GLN A 220 -5.48 -30.50 -7.79
CA GLN A 220 -5.57 -29.79 -9.07
C GLN A 220 -6.86 -28.96 -9.16
N ILE A 221 -6.73 -27.71 -9.57
CA ILE A 221 -7.89 -26.85 -9.90
C ILE A 221 -8.34 -27.21 -11.32
N GLN A 222 -9.54 -27.75 -11.46
CA GLN A 222 -10.12 -28.15 -12.75
C GLN A 222 -10.84 -27.00 -13.44
N SER A 223 -11.49 -26.13 -12.67
CA SER A 223 -12.21 -24.97 -13.18
C SER A 223 -12.17 -23.84 -12.16
N PHE A 224 -12.22 -22.61 -12.65
CA PHE A 224 -12.37 -21.41 -11.85
C PHE A 224 -13.19 -20.38 -12.63
N GLY A 225 -14.14 -19.75 -11.96
CA GLY A 225 -14.95 -18.68 -12.52
C GLY A 225 -15.66 -17.87 -11.45
N VAL A 226 -16.28 -16.78 -11.88
CA VAL A 226 -17.13 -15.93 -11.02
C VAL A 226 -18.54 -15.86 -11.60
N GLN A 227 -19.53 -15.81 -10.71
CA GLN A 227 -20.94 -15.70 -11.09
C GLN A 227 -21.59 -14.61 -10.23
N LEU A 228 -22.22 -13.62 -10.88
CA LEU A 228 -23.05 -12.63 -10.16
C LEU A 228 -24.23 -13.33 -9.50
N ASN A 229 -24.65 -12.85 -8.33
CA ASN A 229 -25.78 -13.41 -7.57
C ASN A 229 -27.14 -12.96 -8.16
N ARG A 230 -27.34 -13.20 -9.46
CA ARG A 230 -28.54 -12.86 -10.23
C ARG A 230 -28.81 -13.95 -11.27
N ALA A 231 -30.08 -14.34 -11.41
CA ALA A 231 -30.49 -15.29 -12.44
C ALA A 231 -30.10 -14.81 -13.84
N ASN A 232 -29.58 -15.71 -14.66
CA ASN A 232 -29.17 -15.46 -16.06
C ASN A 232 -28.08 -14.39 -16.25
N ALA A 233 -27.33 -14.04 -15.20
CA ALA A 233 -26.18 -13.16 -15.35
C ALA A 233 -25.03 -13.87 -16.10
N PRO A 234 -24.29 -13.18 -16.98
CA PRO A 234 -23.17 -13.77 -17.68
C PRO A 234 -22.08 -14.23 -16.71
N ALA A 235 -21.51 -15.40 -16.97
CA ALA A 235 -20.38 -15.91 -16.22
C ALA A 235 -19.14 -15.04 -16.46
N ASN A 236 -18.25 -14.97 -15.46
CA ASN A 236 -16.96 -14.28 -15.53
C ASN A 236 -17.05 -12.77 -15.80
N VAL A 237 -18.14 -12.14 -15.36
CA VAL A 237 -18.35 -10.69 -15.41
C VAL A 237 -18.51 -10.15 -14.00
N LEU A 238 -17.73 -9.11 -13.67
CA LEU A 238 -17.91 -8.31 -12.47
C LEU A 238 -18.57 -6.98 -12.86
N LEU A 239 -19.49 -6.50 -12.04
CA LEU A 239 -20.23 -5.26 -12.29
C LEU A 239 -19.94 -4.26 -11.17
N THR A 240 -19.57 -3.03 -11.53
CA THR A 240 -19.45 -1.89 -10.61
C THR A 240 -20.47 -0.81 -10.95
N TYR A 241 -20.81 0.01 -9.97
CA TYR A 241 -21.75 1.12 -10.10
C TYR A 241 -21.52 2.17 -9.01
N TRP A 242 -22.16 3.33 -9.16
CA TRP A 242 -22.19 4.36 -8.12
C TRP A 242 -23.31 4.07 -7.13
N GLN A 243 -22.97 4.00 -5.84
CA GLN A 243 -23.93 3.91 -4.75
C GLN A 243 -23.96 5.23 -3.98
N ARG A 244 -25.18 5.70 -3.66
CA ARG A 244 -25.40 6.78 -2.72
C ARG A 244 -25.65 6.21 -1.33
N SER A 245 -24.94 6.72 -0.34
CA SER A 245 -25.06 6.33 1.06
C SER A 245 -25.18 7.57 1.94
N GLN A 246 -25.68 7.37 3.16
CA GLN A 246 -25.81 8.42 4.17
C GLN A 246 -25.05 8.03 5.43
N ILE A 247 -24.45 9.01 6.09
CA ILE A 247 -23.80 8.83 7.40
C ILE A 247 -24.27 9.94 8.34
N ASN A 248 -24.53 9.59 9.60
CA ASN A 248 -24.82 10.57 10.64
C ASN A 248 -23.51 11.15 11.18
N LEU A 249 -23.35 12.46 11.09
CA LEU A 249 -22.18 13.22 11.51
C LEU A 249 -22.36 13.92 12.85
N SER A 250 -23.52 13.77 13.51
CA SER A 250 -23.87 14.51 14.73
C SER A 250 -22.81 14.38 15.83
N THR A 251 -22.20 13.20 16.00
CA THR A 251 -21.21 12.94 17.06
C THR A 251 -19.88 13.65 16.87
N GLY A 252 -19.57 14.15 15.68
CA GLY A 252 -18.32 14.85 15.37
C GLY A 252 -18.49 16.35 15.12
N LEU A 253 -19.69 16.89 15.34
CA LEU A 253 -20.01 18.29 15.08
C LEU A 253 -20.21 19.04 16.41
N ASP A 254 -19.11 19.57 16.94
CA ASP A 254 -19.15 20.41 18.14
C ASP A 254 -20.01 21.65 17.89
N PHE A 255 -20.83 22.01 18.90
CA PHE A 255 -21.76 23.13 18.83
C PHE A 255 -22.77 23.06 17.66
N GLY A 256 -22.98 21.85 17.11
CA GLY A 256 -24.00 21.58 16.10
C GLY A 256 -25.43 21.55 16.67
N PRO A 257 -26.45 21.51 15.80
CA PRO A 257 -27.83 21.33 16.24
C PRO A 257 -28.02 19.97 16.92
N GLU A 258 -28.96 19.92 17.88
CA GLU A 258 -29.37 18.65 18.48
C GLU A 258 -30.03 17.72 17.43
N GLY A 259 -29.84 16.42 17.61
CA GLY A 259 -30.40 15.38 16.74
C GLY A 259 -29.45 14.90 15.64
N ASN A 260 -30.02 14.22 14.64
CA ASN A 260 -29.24 13.57 13.59
C ASN A 260 -28.84 14.58 12.50
N VAL A 261 -27.56 14.58 12.12
CA VAL A 261 -27.02 15.41 11.04
C VAL A 261 -26.51 14.48 9.94
N PHE A 262 -27.37 14.17 8.98
CA PHE A 262 -27.00 13.26 7.89
C PHE A 262 -26.29 13.97 6.74
N ALA A 263 -25.15 13.42 6.32
CA ALA A 263 -24.51 13.75 5.05
C ALA A 263 -24.74 12.63 4.03
N SER A 264 -25.06 13.01 2.80
CA SER A 264 -25.19 12.09 1.67
C SER A 264 -23.92 12.16 0.80
N PHE A 265 -23.39 11.01 0.43
CA PHE A 265 -22.21 10.91 -0.44
C PHE A 265 -22.35 9.76 -1.43
N THR A 266 -21.58 9.82 -2.52
CA THR A 266 -21.56 8.80 -3.58
C THR A 266 -20.20 8.11 -3.57
N HIS A 267 -20.18 6.79 -3.67
CA HIS A 267 -18.97 5.99 -3.72
C HIS A 267 -19.09 4.82 -4.70
N LEU A 268 -17.94 4.25 -5.09
CA LEU A 268 -17.90 3.05 -5.91
C LEU A 268 -18.50 1.88 -5.12
N GLN A 269 -19.22 1.02 -5.84
CA GLN A 269 -19.78 -0.23 -5.32
C GLN A 269 -19.69 -1.32 -6.40
N HIS A 270 -19.76 -2.59 -5.99
CA HIS A 270 -19.89 -3.72 -6.90
C HIS A 270 -21.16 -4.55 -6.64
N ALA A 271 -21.61 -5.28 -7.66
CA ALA A 271 -22.66 -6.28 -7.48
C ALA A 271 -22.10 -7.49 -6.71
N PRO A 272 -22.87 -8.10 -5.78
CA PRO A 272 -22.45 -9.33 -5.12
C PRO A 272 -22.22 -10.47 -6.12
N PHE A 273 -21.16 -11.25 -5.90
CA PHE A 273 -20.79 -12.38 -6.74
C PHE A 273 -20.22 -13.52 -5.91
N THR A 274 -20.11 -14.70 -6.52
CA THR A 274 -19.58 -15.91 -5.90
C THR A 274 -18.47 -16.50 -6.76
N TYR A 275 -17.38 -16.95 -6.14
CA TYR A 275 -16.36 -17.77 -6.79
C TYR A 275 -16.85 -19.21 -6.95
N ARG A 276 -16.75 -19.77 -8.15
CA ARG A 276 -17.05 -21.17 -8.45
C ARG A 276 -15.79 -21.84 -8.98
N PHE A 277 -15.31 -22.85 -8.26
CA PHE A 277 -14.15 -23.62 -8.69
C PHE A 277 -14.29 -25.07 -8.28
N THR A 278 -13.80 -25.95 -9.15
CA THR A 278 -13.76 -27.39 -8.89
C THR A 278 -12.32 -27.78 -8.63
N VAL A 279 -12.07 -28.46 -7.50
CA VAL A 279 -10.75 -28.98 -7.14
C VAL A 279 -10.83 -30.49 -7.11
N ASN A 280 -9.92 -31.15 -7.82
CA ASN A 280 -9.73 -32.59 -7.74
C ASN A 280 -8.60 -32.91 -6.78
N ASN A 281 -8.85 -33.83 -5.84
CA ASN A 281 -7.85 -34.36 -4.94
C ASN A 281 -7.66 -35.86 -5.19
N THR A 282 -6.51 -36.22 -5.77
CA THR A 282 -6.10 -37.58 -6.10
C THR A 282 -5.11 -38.16 -5.10
N SER A 283 -4.88 -37.51 -3.96
CA SER A 283 -3.87 -37.95 -3.00
C SER A 283 -4.30 -39.12 -2.10
N GLY A 284 -5.49 -39.67 -2.28
CA GLY A 284 -6.04 -40.76 -1.47
C GLY A 284 -6.41 -40.39 -0.02
N ALA A 285 -6.32 -39.11 0.36
CA ALA A 285 -6.65 -38.64 1.70
C ALA A 285 -7.14 -37.19 1.65
N ALA A 286 -7.96 -36.80 2.64
CA ALA A 286 -8.39 -35.41 2.78
C ALA A 286 -7.19 -34.49 3.01
N ARG A 287 -7.14 -33.35 2.30
CA ARG A 287 -6.04 -32.38 2.39
C ARG A 287 -6.55 -31.01 2.78
N ARG A 288 -5.84 -30.34 3.68
CA ARG A 288 -6.13 -28.95 4.05
C ARG A 288 -5.28 -27.99 3.22
N GLY A 289 -5.94 -27.21 2.37
CA GLY A 289 -5.31 -26.17 1.54
C GLY A 289 -5.63 -24.76 2.04
N THR A 290 -4.91 -23.78 1.50
CA THR A 290 -5.28 -22.36 1.57
C THR A 290 -5.59 -21.89 0.15
N CYS A 291 -6.84 -21.51 -0.10
CA CYS A 291 -7.23 -20.86 -1.34
C CYS A 291 -6.77 -19.40 -1.29
N ARG A 292 -6.10 -18.93 -2.35
CA ARG A 292 -5.66 -17.53 -2.50
C ARG A 292 -6.10 -17.05 -3.87
N ILE A 293 -6.91 -16.00 -3.91
CA ILE A 293 -7.51 -15.48 -5.13
C ILE A 293 -6.95 -14.08 -5.39
N PHE A 294 -6.43 -13.88 -6.61
CA PHE A 294 -5.90 -12.61 -7.06
C PHE A 294 -6.56 -12.18 -8.37
N ILE A 295 -6.53 -10.88 -8.64
CA ILE A 295 -6.91 -10.28 -9.93
C ILE A 295 -5.81 -9.34 -10.41
N ALA A 296 -5.57 -9.30 -11.72
CA ALA A 296 -4.63 -8.37 -12.35
C ALA A 296 -5.19 -7.88 -13.69
N PRO A 297 -4.79 -6.67 -14.13
CA PRO A 297 -5.11 -6.18 -15.46
C PRO A 297 -4.35 -6.99 -16.53
N LYS A 298 -4.99 -7.20 -17.68
CA LYS A 298 -4.35 -7.85 -18.83
C LYS A 298 -3.56 -6.88 -19.72
N VAL A 299 -3.96 -5.61 -19.71
CA VAL A 299 -3.47 -4.56 -20.61
C VAL A 299 -3.24 -3.26 -19.86
N ASP A 300 -2.39 -2.40 -20.41
CA ASP A 300 -2.14 -1.02 -19.94
C ASP A 300 -3.21 -0.02 -20.43
N GLU A 301 -3.02 1.28 -20.16
CA GLU A 301 -3.93 2.36 -20.58
C GLU A 301 -4.05 2.53 -22.11
N ARG A 302 -3.10 1.99 -22.87
CA ARG A 302 -3.06 2.00 -24.34
C ARG A 302 -3.56 0.69 -24.94
N ASN A 303 -4.11 -0.20 -24.11
CA ASN A 303 -4.58 -1.52 -24.50
C ASN A 303 -3.43 -2.47 -24.93
N THR A 304 -2.20 -2.20 -24.48
CA THR A 304 -1.02 -3.03 -24.73
C THR A 304 -0.99 -4.19 -23.72
N PRO A 305 -0.84 -5.45 -24.15
CA PRO A 305 -0.72 -6.58 -23.24
C PRO A 305 0.46 -6.43 -22.26
N LEU A 306 0.20 -6.68 -20.98
CA LEU A 306 1.21 -6.66 -19.94
C LEU A 306 1.94 -8.00 -19.87
N THR A 307 3.26 -7.97 -19.73
CA THR A 307 4.08 -9.15 -19.46
C THR A 307 3.78 -9.73 -18.07
N MET A 308 4.20 -10.98 -17.81
CA MET A 308 4.03 -11.59 -16.48
C MET A 308 4.78 -10.81 -15.38
N ASP A 309 5.94 -10.25 -15.71
CA ASP A 309 6.73 -9.43 -14.79
C ASP A 309 6.06 -8.10 -14.43
N GLU A 310 5.27 -7.54 -15.35
CA GLU A 310 4.47 -6.35 -15.06
C GLU A 310 3.19 -6.72 -14.31
N GLN A 311 2.47 -7.76 -14.76
CA GLN A 311 1.22 -8.21 -14.14
C GLN A 311 1.41 -8.65 -12.69
N ARG A 312 2.51 -9.34 -12.35
CA ARG A 312 2.75 -9.81 -10.98
C ARG A 312 2.84 -8.67 -9.96
N LEU A 313 3.25 -7.48 -10.38
CA LEU A 313 3.31 -6.28 -9.53
C LEU A 313 1.93 -5.62 -9.35
N LEU A 314 0.95 -6.01 -10.16
CA LEU A 314 -0.41 -5.50 -10.18
C LEU A 314 -1.44 -6.55 -9.72
N MET A 315 -0.98 -7.69 -9.21
CA MET A 315 -1.84 -8.71 -8.62
C MET A 315 -2.42 -8.20 -7.30
N VAL A 316 -3.73 -7.99 -7.30
CA VAL A 316 -4.51 -7.56 -6.15
C VAL A 316 -5.13 -8.78 -5.46
N GLU A 317 -4.84 -8.99 -4.18
CA GLU A 317 -5.46 -10.04 -3.35
C GLU A 317 -6.95 -9.70 -3.19
N LEU A 318 -7.81 -10.66 -3.55
CA LEU A 318 -9.26 -10.57 -3.37
C LEU A 318 -9.74 -11.38 -2.18
N ASP A 319 -9.16 -12.57 -1.97
CA ASP A 319 -9.55 -13.44 -0.87
C ASP A 319 -8.46 -14.45 -0.50
N LYS A 320 -8.48 -14.88 0.77
CA LYS A 320 -7.61 -15.92 1.33
C LYS A 320 -8.32 -16.68 2.44
N PHE A 321 -8.61 -17.95 2.21
CA PHE A 321 -9.33 -18.79 3.17
C PHE A 321 -8.84 -20.24 3.16
N ARG A 322 -9.08 -20.96 4.27
CA ARG A 322 -8.74 -22.39 4.39
C ARG A 322 -9.84 -23.24 3.75
N VAL A 323 -9.43 -24.31 3.07
CA VAL A 323 -10.32 -25.29 2.45
C VAL A 323 -9.90 -26.70 2.83
N ASN A 324 -10.87 -27.58 3.04
CA ASN A 324 -10.63 -29.02 3.18
C ASN A 324 -11.01 -29.68 1.85
N CYS A 325 -10.01 -30.12 1.10
CA CYS A 325 -10.17 -30.85 -0.15
C CYS A 325 -10.36 -32.34 0.17
N MET A 326 -11.61 -32.81 0.16
CA MET A 326 -11.92 -34.23 0.27
C MET A 326 -11.37 -34.97 -0.95
N TYR A 327 -10.89 -36.20 -0.75
CA TYR A 327 -10.40 -37.02 -1.86
C TYR A 327 -11.58 -37.58 -2.65
N SER A 328 -11.41 -37.67 -3.96
CA SER A 328 -12.41 -38.26 -4.84
C SER A 328 -12.40 -39.77 -4.63
N TYR A 329 -13.40 -40.34 -3.92
CA TYR A 329 -13.62 -41.77 -3.90
C TYR A 329 -14.17 -42.17 -5.28
N ARG A 330 -13.39 -42.89 -6.10
CA ARG A 330 -13.96 -43.72 -7.16
C ARG A 330 -14.34 -45.04 -6.49
N PRO A 331 -15.63 -45.39 -6.35
CA PRO A 331 -15.97 -46.78 -6.15
C PRO A 331 -15.67 -47.49 -7.48
N ASP A 332 -14.61 -48.28 -7.50
CA ASP A 332 -14.37 -49.23 -8.57
C ASP A 332 -15.46 -50.32 -8.48
N CYS A 333 -16.40 -50.34 -9.44
CA CYS A 333 -17.13 -51.50 -9.97
C CYS A 333 -17.84 -51.11 -11.25
#